data_AF-A0AA43QJ91-F1
#
_entry.id   AF-A0AA43QJ91-F1
#
_cell.length_a   1.000
_cell.length_b   1.000
_cell.length_c   1.000
_cell.angle_alpha   90.00
_cell.angle_beta   90.00
_cell.angle_gamma   90.00
#
_symmetry.space_group_name_H-M   'P 1'
#
loop_
_entity.id
_entity.type
_entity.pdbx_description
1 polymer ?
#
loop_
_entity_poly.entity_id
_entity_poly.type
_entity_poly.pdbx_seq_one_letter_code
_entity_poly.pdbx_strand_id
1 'polypeptide(L)' 'MSKKRQDKRNKVKPFIKTVNYNHIMPTRYTLELEGLKGVVTNDTFKEVSQREEAKKTAKKVLEERYQSGKNRWFFTPLRF' A
#
# COMPACT_ATOMS: atom_id res chain seq x y z
N MET A 1 22.94 -8.58 -5.81
CA MET A 1 22.17 -9.03 -4.61
C MET A 1 21.75 -10.46 -4.84
N SER A 2 21.85 -11.38 -3.87
CA SER A 2 21.32 -12.74 -4.05
C SER A 2 19.80 -12.73 -4.17
N LYS A 3 19.22 -13.68 -4.91
CA LYS A 3 17.78 -13.78 -5.16
C LYS A 3 16.96 -13.74 -3.86
N LYS A 4 17.35 -14.56 -2.87
CA LYS A 4 16.76 -14.57 -1.52
C LYS A 4 16.80 -13.22 -0.80
N ARG A 5 17.88 -12.44 -0.99
CA ARG A 5 18.03 -11.11 -0.37
C ARG A 5 17.19 -10.06 -1.09
N GLN A 6 17.03 -10.19 -2.41
CA GLN A 6 16.14 -9.34 -3.21
C GLN A 6 14.68 -9.56 -2.81
N ASP A 7 14.24 -10.81 -2.71
CA ASP A 7 12.87 -11.17 -2.31
C ASP A 7 12.51 -10.62 -0.92
N LYS A 8 13.46 -10.65 0.03
CA LYS A 8 13.25 -10.09 1.37
C LYS A 8 13.11 -8.56 1.36
N ARG A 9 13.87 -7.85 0.50
CA ARG A 9 13.82 -6.38 0.40
C ARG A 9 12.63 -5.86 -0.38
N ASN A 10 12.05 -6.66 -1.26
CA ASN A 10 10.87 -6.28 -2.05
C ASN A 10 9.56 -6.38 -1.25
N LYS A 11 9.59 -6.85 0.00
CA LYS A 11 8.39 -6.98 0.84
C LYS A 11 7.89 -5.62 1.31
N VAL A 12 6.58 -5.41 1.19
CA VAL A 12 5.90 -4.19 1.62
C VAL A 12 5.04 -4.48 2.86
N LYS A 13 5.05 -3.59 3.86
CA LYS A 13 4.18 -3.66 5.03
C LYS A 13 3.12 -2.55 4.94
N PRO A 14 1.91 -2.83 4.43
CA PRO A 14 0.88 -1.80 4.28
C PRO A 14 0.18 -1.47 5.60
N PHE A 15 -0.49 -0.33 5.62
CA PHE A 15 -1.43 0.08 6.65
C PHE A 15 -2.68 0.69 6.00
N ILE A 16 -3.79 0.66 6.75
CA ILE A 16 -5.07 1.27 6.39
C ILE A 16 -5.51 2.16 7.55
N LYS A 17 -5.96 3.37 7.24
CA LYS A 17 -6.30 4.38 8.25
C LYS A 17 -7.33 5.37 7.70
N THR A 18 -8.31 5.72 8.53
CA THR A 18 -9.19 6.87 8.28
C THR A 18 -8.45 8.14 8.68
N VAL A 19 -8.34 9.11 7.77
CA VAL A 19 -7.52 10.31 7.96
C VAL A 19 -8.34 11.54 7.57
N ASN A 20 -8.28 12.60 8.40
CA ASN A 20 -8.84 13.92 8.09
C ASN A 20 -8.03 14.58 6.96
N TYR A 21 -8.68 15.28 6.05
CA TYR A 21 -8.03 16.01 4.95
C TYR A 21 -6.94 16.98 5.42
N ASN A 22 -7.10 17.61 6.59
CA ASN A 22 -6.08 18.50 7.16
C ASN A 22 -4.76 17.79 7.50
N HIS A 23 -4.77 16.46 7.64
CA HIS A 23 -3.58 15.64 7.92
C HIS A 23 -2.96 15.05 6.65
N ILE A 24 -3.42 15.46 5.47
CA ILE A 24 -2.93 14.98 4.17
C ILE A 24 -2.30 16.15 3.42
N MET A 25 -1.05 15.98 2.98
CA MET A 25 -0.44 16.87 1.99
C MET A 25 -0.76 16.31 0.60
N PRO A 26 -1.60 16.98 -0.22
CA PRO A 26 -1.87 16.52 -1.57
C PRO A 26 -0.60 16.56 -2.42
N THR A 27 -0.42 15.57 -3.27
CA THR A 27 0.73 15.49 -4.18
C THR A 27 0.27 15.45 -5.62
N ARG A 28 1.10 15.89 -6.55
CA ARG A 28 0.80 15.88 -7.98
C ARG A 28 0.75 14.48 -8.60
N TYR A 29 1.23 13.47 -7.89
CA TYR A 29 1.35 12.10 -8.41
C TYR A 29 0.04 11.34 -8.19
N THR A 30 -0.43 10.64 -9.22
CA THR A 30 -1.60 9.77 -9.14
C THR A 30 -1.17 8.31 -9.02
N LEU A 31 -1.96 7.52 -8.31
CA LEU A 31 -1.81 6.08 -8.19
C LEU A 31 -3.10 5.43 -8.66
N GLU A 32 -3.08 4.76 -9.81
CA GLU A 32 -4.24 3.99 -10.26
C GLU A 32 -4.39 2.73 -9.41
N LEU A 33 -5.53 2.63 -8.73
CA LEU A 33 -5.82 1.69 -7.65
C LEU A 33 -6.89 0.66 -8.04
N GLU A 34 -6.91 0.17 -9.28
CA GLU A 34 -7.94 -0.75 -9.75
C GLU A 34 -8.06 -2.02 -8.87
N GLY A 35 -6.95 -2.54 -8.33
CA GLY A 35 -6.96 -3.71 -7.44
C GLY A 35 -7.26 -3.43 -5.96
N LEU A 36 -7.45 -2.16 -5.57
CA LEU A 36 -7.70 -1.74 -4.18
C LEU A 36 -9.09 -1.11 -3.99
N LYS A 37 -9.79 -0.81 -5.09
CA LYS A 37 -11.14 -0.27 -5.07
C LYS A 37 -12.11 -1.31 -4.48
N GLY A 38 -12.82 -0.94 -3.41
CA GLY A 38 -13.76 -1.82 -2.71
C GLY A 38 -13.13 -2.75 -1.66
N VAL A 39 -11.80 -2.87 -1.61
CA VAL A 39 -11.09 -3.65 -0.56
C VAL A 39 -11.11 -2.92 0.78
N VAL A 40 -11.10 -1.59 0.76
CA VAL A 40 -11.15 -0.74 1.95
C VAL A 40 -12.47 0.02 1.96
N THR A 41 -13.37 -0.39 2.84
CA THR A 41 -14.65 0.26 3.09
C THR A 41 -14.78 0.64 4.56
N ASN A 42 -15.80 1.44 4.92
CA ASN A 42 -16.04 1.79 6.32
C ASN A 42 -16.30 0.55 7.19
N ASP A 43 -16.86 -0.52 6.61
CA ASP A 43 -17.13 -1.77 7.33
C ASP A 43 -15.85 -2.51 7.70
N THR A 44 -14.81 -2.44 6.86
CA THR A 44 -13.51 -3.09 7.16
C THR A 44 -12.87 -2.59 8.44
N PHE A 45 -13.29 -1.42 8.95
CA PHE A 45 -12.79 -0.88 10.20
C PHE A 45 -13.58 -1.35 11.43
N LYS A 46 -14.72 -2.03 11.28
CA LYS A 46 -15.51 -2.54 12.41
C LYS A 46 -14.81 -3.70 13.11
N GLU A 47 -14.34 -4.68 12.33
CA GLU A 47 -13.75 -5.91 12.85
C GLU A 47 -12.24 -5.99 12.58
N VAL A 48 -11.48 -6.53 13.53
CA VAL A 48 -10.01 -6.66 13.41
C VAL A 48 -9.62 -7.65 12.32
N SER A 49 -10.37 -8.75 12.19
CA SER A 49 -10.14 -9.79 11.16
C SER A 49 -10.23 -9.22 9.74
N GLN A 50 -11.24 -8.37 9.49
CA GLN A 50 -11.42 -7.71 8.18
C GLN A 50 -10.28 -6.73 7.87
N ARG A 51 -9.74 -6.03 8.89
CA ARG A 51 -8.56 -5.18 8.71
C ARG A 51 -7.33 -5.99 8.31
N GLU A 52 -7.16 -7.19 8.86
CA GLU A 52 -6.05 -8.06 8.50
C GLU A 52 -6.18 -8.60 7.08
N GLU A 53 -7.38 -8.99 6.67
CA GLU A 53 -7.66 -9.46 5.33
C GLU A 53 -7.43 -8.35 4.29
N ALA A 54 -7.96 -7.14 4.53
CA ALA A 54 -7.72 -5.99 3.67
C ALA A 54 -6.22 -5.66 3.54
N LYS A 55 -5.44 -5.76 4.62
CA LYS A 55 -3.98 -5.57 4.58
C LYS A 55 -3.27 -6.65 3.77
N LYS A 56 -3.71 -7.90 3.83
CA LYS A 56 -3.13 -9.00 3.02
C LYS A 56 -3.36 -8.76 1.53
N THR A 57 -4.58 -8.36 1.16
CA THR A 57 -4.92 -8.01 -0.22
C THR A 57 -4.12 -6.80 -0.70
N ALA A 58 -4.06 -5.73 0.10
CA ALA A 58 -3.28 -4.54 -0.22
C ALA A 58 -1.78 -4.83 -0.39
N LYS A 59 -1.23 -5.72 0.45
CA LYS A 59 0.16 -6.13 0.37
C LYS A 59 0.48 -6.77 -0.98
N LYS A 60 -0.35 -7.72 -1.43
CA LYS A 60 -0.14 -8.43 -2.70
C LYS A 60 -0.10 -7.45 -3.88
N VAL A 61 -1.09 -6.57 -3.97
CA VAL A 61 -1.20 -5.56 -5.05
C VAL A 61 -0.01 -4.60 -5.04
N LEU A 62 0.40 -4.13 -3.86
CA LEU A 62 1.54 -3.20 -3.74
C LEU A 62 2.88 -3.87 -4.07
N GLU A 63 3.08 -5.14 -3.69
CA GLU A 63 4.30 -5.89 -4.01
C GLU A 63 4.40 -6.17 -5.53
N GLU A 64 3.30 -6.56 -6.18
CA GLU A 64 3.25 -6.74 -7.65
C GLU A 64 3.55 -5.43 -8.38
N ARG A 65 2.97 -4.32 -7.92
CA ARG A 65 3.18 -2.99 -8.50
C ARG A 65 4.61 -2.50 -8.32
N TYR A 66 5.22 -2.75 -7.16
CA TYR A 66 6.62 -2.45 -6.90
C TYR A 66 7.56 -3.24 -7.82
N GLN A 67 7.30 -4.53 -8.02
CA GLN A 67 8.08 -5.37 -8.93
C GLN A 67 7.94 -4.95 -10.40
N SER A 68 6.77 -4.43 -10.79
CA SER A 68 6.54 -3.91 -12.14
C SER A 68 7.27 -2.59 -12.44
N GLY A 69 7.88 -1.94 -11.43
CA GLY A 69 8.59 -0.67 -11.58
C GLY A 69 7.68 0.55 -11.75
N LYS A 70 6.36 0.39 -11.63
CA LYS A 70 5.39 1.50 -11.69
C LYS A 70 5.41 2.33 -10.41
N ASN A 71 5.15 3.63 -10.51
CA ASN A 71 5.04 4.58 -9.40
C ASN A 71 6.24 4.57 -8.44
N ARG A 72 7.45 4.67 -9.00
CA ARG A 72 8.72 4.69 -8.26
C ARG A 72 8.73 5.68 -7.09
N TRP A 73 8.14 6.86 -7.27
CA TRP A 73 8.08 7.88 -6.22
C TRP A 73 7.31 7.39 -4.98
N PHE A 74 6.19 6.70 -5.16
CA PHE A 74 5.36 6.17 -4.07
C PHE A 74 6.09 5.13 -3.22
N PHE A 75 6.97 4.32 -3.82
CA PHE A 75 7.74 3.29 -3.12
C PHE A 75 9.10 3.78 -2.61
N THR A 76 9.43 5.05 -2.82
CA THR A 76 10.65 5.66 -2.29
C THR A 76 10.35 6.29 -0.93
N PRO A 77 11.09 5.96 0.14
CA PRO A 77 10.85 6.55 1.45
C PRO A 77 11.10 8.07 1.41
N LEU A 78 10.14 8.84 1.93
CA LEU A 78 10.29 10.27 2.12
C LEU A 78 11.38 10.51 3.18
N ARG A 79 12.42 11.28 2.82
CA ARG A 79 13.48 11.69 3.72
C ARG A 79 13.21 13.12 4.15
N PHE A 80 13.08 13.33 5.45
CA PHE A 80 12.99 14.63 6.11
C PHE A 80 13.99 14.65 7.26
#